data_AF-A0A6P2MS09-F1
#
_entry.id   AF-A0A6P2MS09-F1
#
_cell.length_a   1.000
_cell.length_b   1.000
_cell.length_c   1.000
_cell.angle_alpha   90.00
_cell.angle_beta   90.00
_cell.angle_gamma   90.00
#
_symmetry.space_group_name_H-M   'P 1'
#
loop_
_entity.id
_entity.type
_entity.pdbx_description
1 polymer ?
#
loop_
_entity_poly.entity_id
_entity_poly.type
_entity_poly.pdbx_seq_one_letter_code
_entity_poly.pdbx_strand_id
1 'polypeptide(L)'
;MATEIELSGKRYQIGKLNAMQQFHVSRRIAPIIPSMIPVLMKFYAEIERSRNAAANAALGALAVGEDASAAEQRDVLGLVDSIAPVLQPFADALAGLKDEDAEYVFGTCLSVVERQHQNGWAKVWSAAHKTSLFDDMDMGSMLPLVVRVVVENLGPFINGLLTSQASSPAATTAG
;
A
#
# COMPACT_ATOMS: atom_id res chain seq x y z
N MET A 1 10.57 14.43 8.83
CA MET A 1 10.57 14.84 7.41
C MET A 1 9.38 14.18 6.76
N ALA A 2 8.60 14.91 5.98
CA ALA A 2 7.51 14.35 5.20
C ALA A 2 8.08 13.67 3.95
N THR A 3 7.55 12.52 3.57
CA THR A 3 8.02 11.80 2.39
C THR A 3 7.26 12.27 1.16
N GLU A 4 8.00 12.62 0.11
CA GLU A 4 7.41 13.00 -1.18
C GLU A 4 7.30 11.79 -2.09
N ILE A 5 6.18 11.70 -2.82
CA ILE A 5 5.95 10.68 -3.84
C ILE A 5 5.35 11.33 -5.10
N GLU A 6 5.52 10.68 -6.24
CA GLU A 6 4.82 11.01 -7.46
C GLU A 6 3.79 9.92 -7.78
N LEU A 7 2.56 10.33 -8.08
CA LEU A 7 1.46 9.44 -8.44
C LEU A 7 0.66 10.10 -9.55
N SER A 8 0.54 9.42 -10.70
CA SER A 8 -0.20 9.92 -11.87
C SER A 8 0.25 11.33 -12.33
N GLY A 9 1.57 11.58 -12.36
CA GLY A 9 2.16 12.86 -12.77
C GLY A 9 1.95 14.01 -11.79
N LYS A 10 1.47 13.73 -10.57
CA LYS A 10 1.25 14.72 -9.51
C LYS A 10 2.15 14.39 -8.33
N ARG A 11 2.72 15.43 -7.72
CA ARG A 11 3.54 15.28 -6.51
C ARG A 11 2.67 15.38 -5.26
N TYR A 12 2.91 14.47 -4.34
CA TYR A 12 2.26 14.39 -3.05
C TYR A 12 3.28 14.37 -1.92
N GLN A 13 2.91 14.96 -0.80
CA GLN A 13 3.68 14.95 0.43
C GLN A 13 2.88 14.20 1.50
N ILE A 14 3.53 13.21 2.11
CA ILE A 14 2.94 12.36 3.15
C ILE A 14 3.35 12.89 4.53
N GLY A 15 2.36 13.37 5.27
CA GLY A 15 2.53 13.84 6.64
C GLY A 15 2.57 12.69 7.67
N LYS A 16 2.71 13.09 8.93
CA LYS A 16 2.74 12.15 10.07
C LYS A 16 1.40 12.11 10.80
N LEU A 17 0.91 10.91 11.05
CA LEU A 17 -0.19 10.65 11.96
C LEU A 17 0.29 10.83 13.40
N ASN A 18 -0.52 11.43 14.27
CA ASN A 18 -0.22 11.45 15.70
C ASN A 18 -0.40 10.06 16.33
N ALA A 19 0.09 9.87 17.56
CA ALA A 19 0.09 8.56 18.22
C ALA A 19 -1.31 7.95 18.36
N MET A 20 -2.34 8.76 18.68
CA MET A 20 -3.71 8.28 18.80
C MET A 20 -4.31 7.90 17.45
N GLN A 21 -4.04 8.69 16.40
CA GLN A 21 -4.44 8.34 15.04
C GLN A 21 -3.78 7.03 14.59
N GLN A 22 -2.48 6.86 14.86
CA GLN A 22 -1.78 5.63 14.54
C GLN A 22 -2.40 4.41 15.24
N PHE A 23 -2.70 4.53 16.55
CA PHE A 23 -3.37 3.48 17.31
C PHE A 23 -4.78 3.16 16.79
N HIS A 24 -5.56 4.17 16.44
CA HIS A 24 -6.93 3.98 15.94
C HIS A 24 -6.97 3.40 14.53
N VAL A 25 -6.05 3.81 13.65
CA VAL A 25 -5.92 3.23 12.31
C VAL A 25 -5.42 1.80 12.43
N SER A 26 -4.39 1.54 13.25
CA SER A 26 -3.81 0.21 13.41
C SER A 26 -4.83 -0.81 13.96
N ARG A 27 -5.63 -0.43 14.96
CA ARG A 27 -6.69 -1.30 15.52
C ARG A 27 -7.76 -1.68 14.48
N ARG A 28 -8.06 -0.79 13.53
CA ARG A 28 -9.10 -1.00 12.51
C ARG A 28 -8.63 -1.86 11.35
N ILE A 29 -7.37 -1.73 10.96
CA ILE A 29 -6.78 -2.56 9.89
C ILE A 29 -6.32 -3.92 10.42
N ALA A 30 -6.07 -4.06 11.73
CA ALA A 30 -5.56 -5.28 12.36
C ALA A 30 -6.31 -6.58 11.98
N PRO A 31 -7.65 -6.61 11.91
CA PRO A 31 -8.39 -7.82 11.52
C PRO A 31 -8.06 -8.33 10.11
N ILE A 32 -7.63 -7.43 9.22
CA ILE A 32 -7.32 -7.71 7.82
C ILE A 32 -5.84 -8.13 7.66
N ILE A 33 -4.97 -7.83 8.63
CA ILE A 33 -3.52 -8.11 8.52
C ILE A 33 -3.24 -9.61 8.26
N PRO A 34 -3.85 -10.58 8.98
CA PRO A 34 -3.53 -11.99 8.78
C PRO A 34 -3.82 -12.49 7.35
N SER A 35 -4.95 -12.07 6.75
CA SER A 35 -5.29 -12.42 5.36
C SER A 35 -4.41 -11.70 4.35
N MET A 36 -3.81 -10.57 4.72
CA MET A 36 -2.87 -9.80 3.90
C MET A 36 -1.45 -10.35 3.86
N ILE A 37 -0.99 -11.08 4.89
CA ILE A 37 0.37 -11.65 4.93
C ILE A 37 0.76 -12.40 3.64
N PRO A 38 -0.03 -13.36 3.13
CA PRO A 38 0.35 -14.10 1.92
C PRO A 38 0.35 -13.20 0.67
N VAL A 39 -0.52 -12.18 0.62
CA VAL A 39 -0.52 -11.18 -0.46
C VAL A 39 0.77 -10.38 -0.43
N LEU A 40 1.13 -9.81 0.73
CA LEU A 40 2.37 -9.04 0.89
C LEU A 40 3.60 -9.89 0.57
N MET A 41 3.68 -11.13 1.06
CA MET A 41 4.82 -12.01 0.80
C MET A 41 4.98 -12.32 -0.69
N LYS A 42 3.89 -12.64 -1.39
CA LYS A 42 3.94 -12.85 -2.85
C LYS A 42 4.31 -11.58 -3.59
N PHE A 43 3.77 -10.43 -3.19
CA PHE A 43 4.06 -9.14 -3.79
C PHE A 43 5.55 -8.76 -3.62
N TYR A 44 6.12 -8.95 -2.43
CA TYR A 44 7.56 -8.74 -2.21
C TYR A 44 8.41 -9.71 -3.03
N ALA A 45 8.05 -10.99 -3.07
CA ALA A 45 8.76 -11.98 -3.89
C ALA A 45 8.68 -11.65 -5.38
N GLU A 46 7.55 -11.13 -5.86
CA GLU A 46 7.37 -10.74 -7.27
C GLU A 46 8.10 -9.44 -7.59
N ILE A 47 8.14 -8.44 -6.70
CA ILE A 47 8.99 -7.25 -6.87
C ILE A 47 10.47 -7.64 -6.92
N GLU A 48 10.91 -8.55 -6.05
CA GLU A 48 12.29 -9.02 -6.05
C GLU A 48 12.59 -9.82 -7.32
N ARG A 49 11.65 -10.66 -7.78
CA ARG A 49 11.73 -11.36 -9.05
C ARG A 49 11.76 -10.39 -10.24
N SER A 50 10.90 -9.38 -10.28
CA SER A 50 10.82 -8.41 -11.37
C SER A 50 12.06 -7.51 -11.39
N ARG A 51 12.58 -7.11 -10.23
CA ARG A 51 13.87 -6.41 -10.12
C ARG A 51 15.03 -7.28 -10.60
N ASN A 52 15.04 -8.56 -10.24
CA ASN A 52 16.06 -9.50 -10.68
C ASN A 52 15.92 -9.83 -12.18
N ALA A 53 14.69 -9.91 -12.69
CA ALA A 53 14.39 -10.10 -14.11
C ALA A 53 14.76 -8.87 -14.93
N ALA A 54 14.48 -7.65 -14.44
CA ALA A 54 14.91 -6.40 -15.02
C ALA A 54 16.44 -6.25 -14.99
N ALA A 55 17.11 -6.68 -13.90
CA ALA A 55 18.57 -6.72 -13.83
C ALA A 55 19.16 -7.74 -14.83
N ASN A 56 18.58 -8.93 -14.94
CA ASN A 56 18.99 -9.95 -15.91
C ASN A 56 18.68 -9.54 -17.36
N ALA A 57 17.56 -8.87 -17.60
CA ALA A 57 17.18 -8.33 -18.90
C ALA A 57 18.05 -7.13 -19.27
N ALA A 58 18.43 -6.25 -18.34
CA ALA A 58 19.39 -5.19 -18.58
C ALA A 58 20.78 -5.76 -18.90
N LEU A 59 21.19 -6.83 -18.23
CA LEU A 59 22.42 -7.58 -18.55
C LEU A 59 22.33 -8.26 -19.92
N GLY A 60 21.16 -8.77 -20.31
CA GLY A 60 20.89 -9.36 -21.63
C GLY A 60 20.71 -8.33 -22.75
N ALA A 61 20.18 -7.14 -22.46
CA ALA A 61 20.00 -6.05 -23.41
C ALA A 61 21.33 -5.36 -23.77
N LEU A 62 22.31 -5.40 -22.86
CA LEU A 62 23.71 -5.13 -23.18
C LEU A 62 24.28 -6.13 -24.21
N ALA A 63 23.67 -7.30 -24.38
CA ALA A 63 24.07 -8.33 -25.35
C ALA A 63 23.22 -8.34 -26.63
N VAL A 64 21.96 -7.89 -26.60
CA VAL A 64 21.05 -7.84 -27.75
C VAL A 64 20.12 -6.63 -27.61
N GLY A 65 20.24 -5.64 -28.49
CA GLY A 65 19.41 -4.45 -28.45
C GLY A 65 17.96 -4.73 -28.87
N GLU A 66 17.02 -4.73 -27.92
CA GLU A 66 15.58 -4.87 -28.17
C GLU A 66 14.73 -3.79 -27.45
N ASP A 67 13.57 -3.48 -28.05
CA ASP A 67 12.63 -2.40 -27.72
C ASP A 67 11.76 -2.65 -26.48
N ALA A 68 11.51 -1.59 -25.71
CA ALA A 68 11.06 -1.64 -24.31
C ALA A 68 9.52 -1.68 -24.04
N SER A 69 8.67 -1.34 -25.00
CA SER A 69 7.24 -1.03 -24.72
C SER A 69 6.29 -2.23 -24.62
N ALA A 70 6.64 -3.40 -25.19
CA ALA A 70 5.86 -4.63 -25.05
C ALA A 70 6.13 -5.39 -23.73
N ALA A 71 7.22 -5.05 -23.04
CA ALA A 71 7.59 -5.66 -21.77
C ALA A 71 6.75 -5.12 -20.59
N GLU A 72 6.41 -3.84 -20.60
CA GLU A 72 5.74 -3.14 -19.50
C GLU A 72 4.30 -3.61 -19.27
N GLN A 73 3.53 -3.86 -20.33
CA GLN A 73 2.15 -4.35 -20.23
C GLN A 73 2.07 -5.85 -19.90
N ARG A 74 3.08 -6.64 -20.29
CA ARG A 74 3.22 -8.04 -19.89
C ARG A 74 3.56 -8.18 -18.40
N ASP A 75 4.31 -7.22 -17.85
CA ASP A 75 4.69 -7.19 -16.44
C ASP A 75 3.48 -6.93 -15.52
N VAL A 76 2.60 -5.98 -15.88
CA VAL A 76 1.37 -5.72 -15.11
C VAL A 76 0.41 -6.92 -15.13
N LEU A 77 0.24 -7.58 -16.28
CA LEU A 77 -0.63 -8.75 -16.39
C LEU A 77 -0.06 -9.95 -15.61
N GLY A 78 1.26 -10.17 -15.71
CA GLY A 78 1.95 -11.22 -14.95
C GLY A 78 1.90 -11.01 -13.44
N LEU A 79 1.96 -9.76 -12.98
CA LEU A 79 1.78 -9.42 -11.57
C LEU A 79 0.37 -9.78 -11.08
N VAL A 80 -0.67 -9.47 -11.87
CA VAL A 80 -2.06 -9.81 -11.54
C VAL A 80 -2.24 -11.33 -11.42
N ASP A 81 -1.71 -12.10 -12.36
CA ASP A 81 -1.78 -13.58 -12.33
C ASP A 81 -1.05 -14.16 -11.11
N SER A 82 0.12 -13.59 -10.74
CA SER A 82 0.88 -14.01 -9.56
C SER A 82 0.13 -13.76 -8.24
N ILE A 83 -0.64 -12.67 -8.14
CA ILE A 83 -1.42 -12.32 -6.94
C ILE A 83 -2.86 -12.84 -6.96
N ALA A 84 -3.38 -13.28 -8.11
CA ALA A 84 -4.75 -13.78 -8.24
C ALA A 84 -5.15 -14.83 -7.17
N PRO A 85 -4.29 -15.82 -6.79
CA PRO A 85 -4.67 -16.83 -5.80
C PRO A 85 -4.82 -16.29 -4.37
N VAL A 86 -4.29 -15.10 -4.09
CA VAL A 86 -4.39 -14.43 -2.78
C VAL A 86 -5.36 -13.24 -2.82
N LEU A 87 -5.93 -12.94 -4.00
CA LEU A 87 -6.88 -11.85 -4.19
C LEU A 87 -8.23 -12.13 -3.50
N GLN A 88 -8.69 -13.38 -3.52
CA GLN A 88 -9.97 -13.76 -2.91
C GLN A 88 -10.01 -13.56 -1.38
N PRO A 89 -9.09 -14.13 -0.57
CA PRO A 89 -9.10 -13.90 0.88
C PRO A 89 -8.85 -12.44 1.25
N PHE A 90 -8.17 -11.68 0.39
CA PHE A 90 -8.05 -10.24 0.53
C PHE A 90 -9.38 -9.53 0.28
N ALA A 91 -10.08 -9.87 -0.82
CA ALA A 91 -11.38 -9.31 -1.15
C ALA A 91 -12.42 -9.62 -0.06
N ASP A 92 -12.42 -10.84 0.47
CA ASP A 92 -13.29 -11.24 1.58
C ASP A 92 -12.98 -10.44 2.86
N ALA A 93 -11.71 -10.20 3.15
CA ALA A 93 -11.30 -9.42 4.31
C ALA A 93 -11.61 -7.93 4.17
N LEU A 94 -11.54 -7.38 2.95
CA LEU A 94 -12.02 -6.03 2.64
C LEU A 94 -13.55 -5.95 2.73
N ALA A 95 -14.28 -6.96 2.26
CA ALA A 95 -15.74 -7.03 2.34
C ALA A 95 -16.24 -7.16 3.79
N GLY A 96 -15.42 -7.76 4.66
CA GLY A 96 -15.70 -7.85 6.10
C GLY A 96 -15.37 -6.58 6.89
N LEU A 97 -14.73 -5.59 6.28
CA LEU A 97 -14.44 -4.31 6.93
C LEU A 97 -15.72 -3.49 6.99
N LYS A 98 -16.06 -2.99 8.17
CA LYS A 98 -17.21 -2.11 8.32
C LYS A 98 -16.97 -0.78 7.60
N ASP A 99 -18.01 -0.23 7.00
CA ASP A 99 -17.97 1.08 6.35
C ASP A 99 -17.42 2.17 7.27
N GLU A 100 -17.82 2.17 8.55
CA GLU A 100 -17.33 3.13 9.55
C GLU A 100 -15.81 3.09 9.76
N ASP A 101 -15.23 1.89 9.68
CA ASP A 101 -13.79 1.68 9.87
C ASP A 101 -13.03 2.04 8.59
N ALA A 102 -13.58 1.69 7.42
CA ALA A 102 -13.04 2.09 6.12
C ALA A 102 -13.01 3.62 5.97
N GLU A 103 -14.14 4.28 6.20
CA GLU A 103 -14.25 5.75 6.15
C GLU A 103 -13.28 6.42 7.11
N TYR A 104 -13.16 5.90 8.35
CA TYR A 104 -12.24 6.46 9.33
C TYR A 104 -10.77 6.35 8.87
N VAL A 105 -10.37 5.17 8.36
CA VAL A 105 -9.01 4.94 7.86
C VAL A 105 -8.71 5.86 6.69
N PHE A 106 -9.60 5.93 5.69
CA PHE A 106 -9.43 6.80 4.53
C PHE A 106 -9.33 8.27 4.94
N GLY A 107 -10.29 8.77 5.71
CA GLY A 107 -10.32 10.18 6.11
C GLY A 107 -9.11 10.56 6.96
N THR A 108 -8.70 9.70 7.89
CA THR A 108 -7.53 9.95 8.74
C THR A 108 -6.25 9.95 7.92
N CYS A 109 -6.05 8.96 7.05
CA CYS A 109 -4.85 8.87 6.23
C CYS A 109 -4.77 10.03 5.23
N LEU A 110 -5.86 10.35 4.51
CA LEU A 110 -5.85 11.42 3.52
C LEU A 110 -5.74 12.82 4.15
N SER A 111 -6.13 13.00 5.43
CA SER A 111 -5.97 14.29 6.13
C SER A 111 -4.52 14.74 6.31
N VAL A 112 -3.58 13.79 6.28
CA VAL A 112 -2.14 14.10 6.37
C VAL A 112 -1.46 14.15 5.00
N VAL A 113 -2.20 14.01 3.91
CA VAL A 113 -1.67 14.08 2.55
C VAL A 113 -1.87 15.46 1.96
N GLU A 114 -0.83 15.97 1.34
CA GLU A 114 -0.83 17.23 0.58
C GLU A 114 -0.43 16.97 -0.87
N ARG A 115 -1.02 17.72 -1.80
CA ARG A 115 -0.69 17.71 -3.22
C ARG A 115 -0.04 19.03 -3.59
N GLN A 116 1.00 18.98 -4.40
CA GLN A 116 1.58 20.18 -5.00
C GLN A 116 0.51 20.84 -5.87
N HIS A 117 0.16 22.08 -5.56
CA HIS A 117 -0.80 22.87 -6.31
C HIS A 117 -0.30 24.30 -6.48
N GLN A 118 -0.18 24.74 -7.73
CA GLN A 118 0.44 26.02 -8.09
C GLN A 118 1.81 26.17 -7.41
N ASN A 119 1.97 27.17 -6.53
CA ASN A 119 3.23 27.49 -5.87
C ASN A 119 3.32 26.96 -4.42
N GLY A 120 2.48 26.00 -4.03
CA GLY A 120 2.47 25.47 -2.67
C GLY A 120 1.89 24.07 -2.54
N TRP A 121 1.68 23.65 -1.29
CA TRP A 121 1.10 22.37 -0.91
C TRP A 121 -0.31 22.59 -0.39
N ALA A 122 -1.27 21.84 -0.92
CA ALA A 122 -2.66 21.89 -0.51
C ALA A 122 -3.13 20.53 0.00
N LYS A 123 -3.91 20.52 1.09
CA LYS A 123 -4.53 19.31 1.61
C LYS A 123 -5.40 18.66 0.54
N VAL A 124 -5.35 17.33 0.48
CA VAL A 124 -6.16 16.56 -0.48
C VAL A 124 -7.55 16.22 0.05
N TRP A 125 -7.77 16.39 1.36
CA TRP A 125 -8.95 15.91 2.07
C TRP A 125 -9.49 16.95 3.05
N SER A 126 -10.81 17.12 3.04
CA SER A 126 -11.53 17.85 4.08
C SER A 126 -12.06 16.89 5.13
N ALA A 127 -11.52 16.97 6.35
CA ALA A 127 -12.03 16.18 7.47
C ALA A 127 -13.47 16.58 7.87
N ALA A 128 -13.84 17.86 7.68
CA ALA A 128 -15.16 18.37 8.01
C ALA A 128 -16.26 17.84 7.07
N HIS A 129 -15.96 17.78 5.77
CA HIS A 129 -16.91 17.35 4.75
C HIS A 129 -16.72 15.88 4.33
N LYS A 130 -15.72 15.19 4.88
CA LYS A 130 -15.34 13.81 4.52
C LYS A 130 -15.25 13.59 3.00
N THR A 131 -14.62 14.53 2.30
CA THR A 131 -14.47 14.47 0.84
C THR A 131 -13.13 15.01 0.39
N SER A 132 -12.75 14.68 -0.85
CA SER A 132 -11.56 15.25 -1.47
C SER A 132 -11.76 16.72 -1.79
N LEU A 133 -10.67 17.48 -1.68
CA LEU A 133 -10.61 18.89 -2.08
C LEU A 133 -10.29 19.06 -3.58
N PHE A 134 -10.04 17.96 -4.28
CA PHE A 134 -9.71 17.96 -5.71
C PHE A 134 -10.70 17.07 -6.46
N ASP A 135 -11.33 17.62 -7.50
CA ASP A 135 -12.37 16.92 -8.29
C ASP A 135 -11.80 15.75 -9.11
N ASP A 136 -10.50 15.80 -9.42
CA ASP A 136 -9.78 14.79 -10.19
C ASP A 136 -9.20 13.66 -9.33
N MET A 137 -9.62 13.55 -8.06
CA MET A 137 -9.26 12.45 -7.17
C MET A 137 -10.36 11.41 -7.08
N ASP A 138 -9.97 10.17 -7.34
CA ASP A 138 -10.80 8.99 -7.39
C ASP A 138 -10.18 7.86 -6.54
N MET A 139 -10.82 6.69 -6.53
CA MET A 139 -10.29 5.55 -5.77
C MET A 139 -8.90 5.10 -6.26
N GLY A 140 -8.61 5.24 -7.56
CA GLY A 140 -7.32 4.88 -8.16
C GLY A 140 -6.16 5.73 -7.65
N SER A 141 -6.43 6.96 -7.21
CA SER A 141 -5.43 7.85 -6.60
C SER A 141 -5.49 7.86 -5.07
N MET A 142 -6.69 7.77 -4.47
CA MET A 142 -6.86 7.78 -3.01
C MET A 142 -6.30 6.52 -2.35
N LEU A 143 -6.60 5.35 -2.88
CA LEU A 143 -6.19 4.08 -2.26
C LEU A 143 -4.66 3.94 -2.17
N PRO A 144 -3.86 4.20 -3.23
CA PRO A 144 -2.41 4.17 -3.13
C PRO A 144 -1.84 5.17 -2.11
N LEU A 145 -2.44 6.36 -1.99
CA LEU A 145 -2.05 7.34 -0.98
C LEU A 145 -2.33 6.84 0.44
N VAL A 146 -3.50 6.25 0.68
CA VAL A 146 -3.85 5.63 1.97
C VAL A 146 -2.85 4.52 2.31
N VAL A 147 -2.58 3.60 1.38
CA VAL A 147 -1.59 2.52 1.57
C VAL A 147 -0.23 3.11 1.91
N ARG A 148 0.20 4.17 1.21
CA ARG A 148 1.49 4.83 1.49
C ARG A 148 1.54 5.41 2.89
N VAL A 149 0.48 6.12 3.32
CA VAL A 149 0.39 6.68 4.67
C VAL A 149 0.48 5.58 5.72
N VAL A 150 -0.24 4.48 5.53
CA VAL A 150 -0.23 3.32 6.44
C VAL A 150 1.17 2.72 6.56
N VAL A 151 1.84 2.43 5.44
CA VAL A 151 3.20 1.85 5.45
C VAL A 151 4.19 2.77 6.16
N GLU A 152 4.11 4.07 5.90
CA GLU A 152 5.08 5.03 6.43
C GLU A 152 4.85 5.42 7.89
N ASN A 153 3.59 5.41 8.34
CA ASN A 153 3.25 5.79 9.72
C ASN A 153 3.10 4.59 10.65
N LEU A 154 2.75 3.41 10.13
CA LEU A 154 2.49 2.21 10.92
C LEU A 154 3.50 1.09 10.67
N GLY A 155 4.43 1.24 9.73
CA GLY A 155 5.43 0.22 9.38
C GLY A 155 6.13 -0.41 10.60
N PRO A 156 6.70 0.37 11.53
CA PRO A 156 7.32 -0.19 12.73
C PRO A 156 6.36 -0.99 13.62
N PHE A 157 5.12 -0.53 13.77
CA PHE A 157 4.10 -1.20 14.57
C PHE A 157 3.66 -2.52 13.91
N ILE A 158 3.38 -2.49 12.61
CA ILE A 158 2.97 -3.69 11.84
C ILE A 158 4.09 -4.72 11.84
N ASN A 159 5.35 -4.30 11.62
CA ASN A 159 6.51 -5.20 11.70
C ASN A 159 6.65 -5.83 13.10
N GLY A 160 6.40 -5.06 14.16
CA GLY A 160 6.36 -5.58 15.53
C GLY A 160 5.29 -6.65 15.73
N LEU A 161 4.08 -6.43 15.22
CA LEU A 161 2.99 -7.42 15.27
C LEU A 161 3.33 -8.68 14.47
N LEU A 162 3.82 -8.54 13.23
CA LEU A 162 4.19 -9.66 12.37
C LEU A 162 5.33 -10.50 12.98
N THR A 163 6.34 -9.84 13.54
CA THR A 163 7.46 -10.54 14.22
C THR A 163 6.98 -11.25 15.47
N SER A 164 6.06 -10.66 16.24
CA SER A 164 5.49 -11.28 17.44
C SER A 164 4.65 -12.52 17.10
N GLN A 165 3.83 -12.46 16.05
CA GLN A 165 3.04 -13.59 15.56
C GLN A 165 3.93 -14.71 14.99
N ALA A 166 4.99 -14.36 14.26
CA ALA A 166 5.96 -15.33 13.75
C ALA A 166 6.79 -16.00 14.87
N SER A 167 6.93 -15.32 16.01
CA SER A 167 7.66 -15.83 17.18
C SER A 167 6.77 -16.63 18.14
N SER A 168 5.47 -16.82 17.85
CA SER A 168 4.64 -17.75 18.61
C SER A 168 5.19 -19.16 18.43
N PRO A 169 5.62 -19.86 19.50
CA PRO A 169 5.93 -21.27 19.39
C PRO A 169 4.65 -21.94 18.92
N ALA A 170 4.74 -22.76 17.87
CA ALA A 170 3.72 -23.74 17.58
C ALA A 170 3.31 -24.37 18.91
N ALA A 171 2.02 -24.33 19.24
CA ALA A 171 1.50 -25.03 20.38
C ALA A 171 1.91 -26.50 20.23
N THR A 172 3.00 -26.90 20.89
CA THR A 172 3.35 -28.29 21.12
C THR A 172 2.31 -28.82 22.09
N THR A 173 1.18 -29.19 21.49
CA THR A 173 0.41 -30.41 21.71
C THR A 173 0.77 -31.18 22.98
N ALA A 174 -0.17 -31.15 23.92
CA ALA A 174 -0.72 -32.26 24.70
C ALA A 174 0.11 -33.55 24.87
N GLY A 175 0.27 -33.98 26.12
CA GLY A 175 0.67 -35.33 26.50
C GLY A 175 1.34 -35.37 27.86
#